data_AF-A0A1L8SVP8-F1
#
_entry.id   AF-A0A1L8SVP8-F1
#
_cell.length_a   1.000
_cell.length_b   1.000
_cell.length_c   1.000
_cell.angle_alpha   90.00
_cell.angle_beta   90.00
_cell.angle_gamma   90.00
#
_symmetry.space_group_name_H-M   'P 1'
#
loop_
_entity.id
_entity.type
_entity.pdbx_description
1 polymer ?
#
loop_
_entity_poly.entity_id
_entity_poly.type
_entity_poly.pdbx_seq_one_letter_code
_entity_poly.pdbx_strand_id
1 'polypeptide(L)'
;MGMKKVVANPVELRDAIRCEKKTISITSGFAKMIEPLIASQTKSTQQAKELPTFVKLALDPQTMNTLFTSYQVEQQDEVKGLELKYVGV
;
A
#
# COMPACT_ATOMS: atom_id res chain seq x y z
N MET A 1 11.34 -13.32 -14.01
CA MET A 1 10.73 -11.99 -14.22
C MET A 1 9.44 -11.90 -13.41
N GLY A 2 9.27 -10.89 -12.54
CA GLY A 2 7.92 -10.43 -12.14
C GLY A 2 7.47 -10.52 -10.67
N MET A 3 8.35 -10.69 -9.67
CA MET A 3 7.92 -10.82 -8.26
C MET A 3 7.75 -9.50 -7.51
N LYS A 4 8.37 -8.42 -8.01
CA LYS A 4 8.37 -7.08 -7.41
C LYS A 4 7.67 -6.10 -8.35
N LYS A 5 6.55 -5.52 -7.94
CA LYS A 5 5.84 -4.49 -8.69
C LYS A 5 6.15 -3.13 -8.09
N VAL A 6 6.79 -2.26 -8.86
CA VAL A 6 6.94 -0.86 -8.47
C VAL A 6 5.62 -0.14 -8.75
N VAL A 7 5.14 0.64 -7.79
CA VAL A 7 3.90 1.41 -7.89
C VAL A 7 4.18 2.86 -7.52
N ALA A 8 3.74 3.78 -8.36
CA ALA A 8 3.94 5.22 -8.14
C ALA A 8 2.63 5.97 -7.94
N ASN A 9 1.49 5.28 -7.96
CA ASN A 9 0.18 5.88 -7.78
C ASN A 9 -0.84 4.87 -7.21
N PRO A 10 -2.01 5.35 -6.74
CA PRO A 10 -3.05 4.48 -6.16
C PRO A 10 -3.64 3.46 -7.12
N VAL A 11 -3.71 3.76 -8.42
CA VAL A 11 -4.29 2.87 -9.44
C VAL A 11 -3.38 1.66 -9.66
N GLU A 12 -2.06 1.88 -9.73
CA GLU A 12 -1.07 0.82 -9.80
C GLU A 12 -1.00 0.01 -8.52
N LEU A 13 -1.18 0.64 -7.35
CA LEU A 13 -1.27 -0.08 -6.09
C LEU A 13 -2.51 -0.99 -6.07
N ARG A 14 -3.67 -0.49 -6.49
CA ARG A 14 -4.89 -1.32 -6.65
C ARG A 14 -4.64 -2.50 -7.56
N ASP A 15 -4.07 -2.26 -8.73
CA ASP A 15 -3.78 -3.31 -9.71
C ASP A 15 -2.81 -4.35 -9.14
N ALA A 16 -1.75 -3.90 -8.46
CA ALA A 16 -0.78 -4.77 -7.81
C ALA A 16 -1.40 -5.66 -6.72
N ILE A 17 -2.31 -5.11 -5.91
CA ILE A 17 -3.04 -5.86 -4.88
C ILE A 17 -4.03 -6.85 -5.52
N ARG A 18 -4.78 -6.44 -6.56
CA ARG A 18 -5.72 -7.32 -7.28
C ARG A 18 -5.01 -8.45 -8.02
N CYS A 19 -3.79 -8.20 -8.51
CA CYS A 19 -2.94 -9.22 -9.11
C CYS A 19 -2.11 -10.00 -8.08
N GLU A 20 -2.39 -9.84 -6.78
CA GLU A 20 -1.76 -10.56 -5.67
C GLU A 20 -0.22 -10.59 -5.77
N LYS A 21 0.36 -9.43 -6.10
CA LYS A 21 1.82 -9.32 -6.25
C LYS A 21 2.48 -9.60 -4.90
N LYS A 22 3.45 -10.52 -4.89
CA LYS A 22 4.15 -10.94 -3.67
C LYS A 22 4.93 -9.81 -3.00
N THR A 23 5.50 -8.90 -3.81
CA THR A 23 6.21 -7.73 -3.32
C THR A 23 5.77 -6.51 -4.11
N ILE A 24 5.42 -5.43 -3.39
CA ILE A 24 5.00 -4.16 -3.96
C ILE A 24 5.94 -3.08 -3.42
N SER A 25 6.62 -2.37 -4.30
CA SER A 25 7.50 -1.26 -3.94
C SER A 25 6.88 0.05 -4.34
N ILE A 26 6.57 0.85 -3.34
CA ILE A 26 5.94 2.15 -3.44
C ILE A 26 7.04 3.18 -3.56
N THR A 27 7.02 3.97 -4.63
CA THR A 27 8.00 5.04 -4.82
C THR A 27 7.92 6.07 -3.69
N SER A 28 9.04 6.71 -3.34
CA SER A 28 9.12 7.65 -2.20
C SER A 28 8.09 8.79 -2.27
N GLY A 29 7.81 9.32 -3.47
CA GLY A 29 6.79 10.35 -3.67
C GLY A 29 5.38 9.86 -3.32
N PHE A 30 5.03 8.63 -3.72
CA PHE A 30 3.73 8.04 -3.42
C PHE A 30 3.65 7.51 -1.98
N ALA A 31 4.76 6.99 -1.45
CA ALA A 31 4.88 6.52 -0.07
C ALA A 31 4.54 7.64 0.93
N LYS A 32 5.01 8.87 0.70
CA LYS A 32 4.64 10.04 1.52
C LYS A 32 3.14 10.36 1.49
N MET A 33 2.46 10.08 0.39
CA MET A 33 1.02 10.36 0.26
C MET A 33 0.14 9.33 0.99
N ILE A 34 0.61 8.08 1.07
CA ILE A 34 -0.10 6.99 1.74
C ILE A 34 0.52 6.61 3.08
N GLU A 35 1.54 7.33 3.54
CA GLU A 35 2.12 7.19 4.87
C GLU A 35 1.06 7.10 5.98
N PRO A 36 -0.01 7.94 6.02
CA PRO A 36 -1.07 7.77 7.00
C PRO A 36 -1.82 6.43 6.87
N LEU A 37 -1.99 5.89 5.65
CA LEU A 37 -2.59 4.56 5.40
C LEU A 37 -1.76 3.45 6.07
N ILE A 38 -0.45 3.61 5.96
CA ILE A 38 0.51 2.59 6.33
C ILE A 38 0.81 2.66 7.83
N ALA A 39 0.90 3.86 8.39
CA ALA A 39 0.91 4.07 9.83
C ALA A 39 -0.36 3.49 10.47
N SER A 40 -1.52 3.57 9.79
CA SER A 40 -2.76 2.95 10.26
C SER A 40 -2.70 1.42 10.33
N GLN A 41 -1.89 0.74 9.49
CA GLN A 41 -1.71 -0.72 9.57
C GLN A 41 -1.04 -1.13 10.89
N THR A 42 -0.16 -0.30 11.43
CA THR A 42 0.56 -0.58 12.67
C THR A 42 -0.12 -0.01 13.92
N LYS A 43 -1.04 0.97 13.78
CA LYS A 43 -1.83 1.53 14.89
C LYS A 43 -3.31 1.69 14.51
N SER A 44 -4.10 0.71 14.99
CA SER A 44 -5.56 0.71 15.21
C SER A 44 -6.40 1.81 14.52
N THR A 45 -7.11 1.43 13.46
CA THR A 45 -8.46 1.81 12.95
C THR A 45 -8.90 3.28 12.84
N GLN A 46 -8.30 4.26 13.53
CA GLN A 46 -8.76 5.66 13.54
C GLN A 46 -8.13 6.54 12.46
N GLN A 47 -7.01 6.14 11.85
CA GLN A 47 -6.26 6.95 10.87
C GLN A 47 -6.68 6.75 9.40
N ALA A 48 -7.51 5.76 9.08
CA ALA A 48 -8.08 5.60 7.72
C ALA A 48 -8.94 6.81 7.29
N LYS A 49 -9.32 7.68 8.25
CA LYS A 49 -10.08 8.90 7.99
C LYS A 49 -9.27 9.98 7.27
N GLU A 50 -7.94 9.98 7.39
CA GLU A 50 -7.05 11.05 6.90
C GLU A 50 -6.45 10.80 5.51
N LEU A 51 -6.87 9.74 4.82
CA LEU A 51 -6.37 9.49 3.47
C LEU A 51 -6.82 10.58 2.50
N PRO A 52 -5.95 11.00 1.56
CA PRO A 52 -6.34 11.89 0.49
C PRO A 52 -7.50 11.31 -0.33
N THR A 53 -8.44 12.16 -0.77
CA THR A 53 -9.65 11.74 -1.50
C THR A 53 -9.33 10.89 -2.72
N PHE A 54 -8.27 11.21 -3.46
CA PHE A 54 -7.87 10.46 -4.66
C PHE A 54 -7.39 9.03 -4.34
N VAL A 55 -6.79 8.81 -3.17
CA VAL A 55 -6.39 7.46 -2.71
C VAL A 55 -7.63 6.65 -2.36
N LYS A 56 -8.59 7.26 -1.65
CA LYS A 56 -9.88 6.62 -1.30
C LYS A 56 -10.71 6.27 -2.54
N LEU A 57 -10.68 7.12 -3.58
CA LEU A 57 -11.40 6.87 -4.83
C LEU A 57 -10.74 5.78 -5.67
N ALA A 58 -9.42 5.65 -5.62
CA ALA A 58 -8.69 4.67 -6.40
C ALA A 58 -8.59 3.29 -5.73
N LEU A 59 -8.59 3.24 -4.39
CA LEU A 59 -8.59 1.99 -3.63
C LEU A 59 -10.02 1.65 -3.19
N ASP A 60 -10.67 0.73 -3.92
CA ASP A 60 -11.97 0.21 -3.51
C ASP A 60 -11.91 -0.45 -2.12
N PRO A 61 -13.03 -0.54 -1.38
CA PRO A 61 -13.08 -1.12 -0.04
C PRO A 61 -12.47 -2.53 0.05
N GLN A 62 -12.69 -3.34 -0.98
CA GLN A 62 -12.12 -4.69 -1.07
C GLN A 62 -10.58 -4.65 -1.18
N THR A 63 -10.05 -3.76 -2.01
CA THR A 63 -8.60 -3.58 -2.18
C THR A 63 -7.96 -3.04 -0.90
N MET A 64 -8.60 -2.08 -0.23
CA MET A 64 -8.16 -1.62 1.08
C MET A 64 -8.13 -2.78 2.08
N ASN A 65 -9.19 -3.57 2.17
CA ASN A 65 -9.23 -4.71 3.07
C ASN A 65 -8.07 -5.68 2.82
N THR A 66 -7.83 -6.09 1.57
CA THR A 66 -6.70 -6.96 1.21
C THR A 66 -5.34 -6.34 1.56
N LEU A 67 -5.18 -5.03 1.37
CA LEU A 67 -3.96 -4.31 1.77
C LEU A 67 -3.72 -4.36 3.28
N PHE A 68 -4.77 -4.26 4.10
CA PHE A 68 -4.69 -4.31 5.56
C PHE A 68 -4.54 -5.74 6.11
N THR A 69 -5.08 -6.74 5.43
CA THR A 69 -5.09 -8.13 5.93
C THR A 69 -3.95 -8.99 5.37
N SER A 70 -3.60 -8.78 4.10
CA SER A 70 -2.74 -9.70 3.34
C SER A 70 -1.39 -9.10 2.98
N TYR A 71 -1.18 -7.82 3.26
CA TYR A 71 0.09 -7.13 3.04
C TYR A 71 0.59 -6.51 4.35
N GLN A 72 1.91 -6.54 4.53
CA GLN A 72 2.59 -5.84 5.62
C GLN A 72 3.76 -5.05 5.08
N VAL A 73 4.13 -3.99 5.80
CA VAL A 73 5.33 -3.20 5.51
C VAL A 73 6.55 -4.04 5.90
N GLU A 74 7.35 -4.42 4.91
CA GLU A 74 8.62 -5.12 5.13
C GLU A 74 9.78 -4.13 5.29
N GLN A 75 9.75 -3.03 4.55
CA GLN A 75 10.79 -2.00 4.61
C GLN A 75 10.20 -0.61 4.36
N GLN A 76 10.58 0.37 5.18
CA GLN A 76 10.24 1.78 4.98
C GLN A 76 11.55 2.58 5.01
N ASP A 77 11.87 3.24 3.91
CA ASP A 77 13.09 4.00 3.73
C ASP A 77 12.75 5.35 3.07
N GLU A 78 13.18 6.46 3.67
CA GLU A 78 12.86 7.79 3.16
C GLU A 78 13.41 8.03 1.74
N VAL A 79 14.49 7.33 1.38
CA VAL A 79 15.17 7.48 0.09
C VAL A 79 14.66 6.43 -0.91
N LYS A 80 14.52 5.18 -0.48
CA LYS A 80 14.14 4.06 -1.37
C LYS A 80 12.64 3.84 -1.50
N GLY A 81 11.83 4.52 -0.69
CA GLY A 81 10.39 4.38 -0.67
C GLY A 81 9.95 3.29 0.30
N LEU A 82 8.80 2.68 0.02
CA LEU A 82 8.19 1.71 0.92
C LEU A 82 7.96 0.37 0.23
N GLU A 83 8.28 -0.72 0.91
CA GLU A 83 8.06 -2.08 0.41
C GLU A 83 6.99 -2.78 1.24
N LEU A 84 5.94 -3.20 0.54
CA LEU A 84 4.91 -4.08 1.06
C LEU A 84 5.20 -5.50 0.60
N LYS A 85 5.07 -6.44 1.51
CA LYS A 85 5.13 -7.86 1.22
C LYS A 85 3.78 -8.50 1.47
N TYR A 86 3.40 -9.37 0.55
CA TYR A 86 2.27 -10.24 0.75
C TYR A 86 2.59 -11.24 1.86
N VAL A 87 1.87 -11.12 2.96
CA VAL A 87 1.94 -12.01 4.13
C VAL A 87 0.68 -12.87 4.26
N GLY A 88 -0.19 -12.86 3.24
CA GLY A 88 -1.46 -13.57 3.26
C GLY A 88 -1.32 -15.00 3.76
N VAL A 89 -2.25 -15.34 4.66
CA VAL A 89 -2.55 -16.68 5.18
C VAL A 89 -3.12 -17.54 4.06
#